data_AF-A0A429PC76-F1
#
_entry.id   AF-A0A429PC76-F1
#
_cell.length_a   1.000
_cell.length_b   1.000
_cell.length_c   1.000
_cell.angle_alpha   90.00
_cell.angle_beta   90.00
_cell.angle_gamma   90.00
#
_symmetry.space_group_name_H-M   'P 1'
#
loop_
_entity.id
_entity.type
_entity.pdbx_description
1 polymer ?
#
loop_
_entity_poly.entity_id
_entity_poly.type
_entity_poly.pdbx_seq_one_letter_code
_entity_poly.pdbx_strand_id
1 'polypeptide(L)'
;MSELRWRNADVALNDKLIPNPNAAHDLLKSLTNVRVAVEGAFLHIDPQNGEPAHVGQTEWEVYIVPASSVEKIRYRVPALDPIAQIF
;
A
#
# COMPACT_ATOMS: atom_id res chain seq x y z
N MET A 1 13.21 6.37 15.50
CA MET A 1 12.50 5.98 14.27
C MET A 1 11.05 6.30 14.48
N SER A 2 10.40 7.01 13.55
CA SER A 2 8.95 7.24 13.64
C SER A 2 8.26 5.90 13.34
N GLU A 3 7.19 5.57 14.07
CA GLU A 3 6.40 4.38 13.74
C GLU A 3 5.52 4.70 12.53
N LEU A 4 5.73 3.97 11.43
CA LEU A 4 4.93 4.10 10.22
C LEU A 4 3.48 3.65 10.49
N ARG A 5 2.52 4.56 10.29
CA ARG A 5 1.09 4.29 10.45
C ARG A 5 0.49 3.65 9.19
N TRP A 6 0.66 2.34 9.08
CA TRP A 6 0.17 1.56 7.94
C TRP A 6 -1.35 1.47 7.88
N ARG A 7 -1.92 1.62 6.67
CA ARG A 7 -3.35 1.45 6.38
C ARG A 7 -3.55 0.76 5.04
N ASN A 8 -4.59 -0.06 4.94
CA ASN A 8 -4.96 -0.69 3.68
C ASN A 8 -5.55 0.36 2.73
N ALA A 9 -5.13 0.35 1.47
CA ALA A 9 -5.53 1.32 0.47
C ALA A 9 -5.45 0.77 -0.95
N ASP A 10 -6.10 1.48 -1.87
CA ASP A 10 -5.78 1.45 -3.30
C ASP A 10 -5.05 2.77 -3.64
N VAL A 11 -4.05 2.70 -4.51
CA VAL A 11 -3.19 3.82 -4.89
C VAL A 11 -3.19 4.00 -6.40
N ALA A 12 -3.39 5.24 -6.86
CA ALA A 12 -3.12 5.65 -8.23
C ALA A 12 -1.91 6.59 -8.26
N LEU A 13 -0.99 6.34 -9.17
CA LEU A 13 0.24 7.09 -9.40
C LEU A 13 0.15 7.83 -10.72
N ASN A 14 0.81 8.98 -10.80
CA ASN A 14 0.89 9.80 -12.01
C ASN A 14 1.66 9.09 -13.13
N ASP A 15 2.65 8.27 -12.76
CA ASP A 15 3.49 7.49 -13.67
C ASP A 15 3.54 6.00 -13.26
N LYS A 16 4.00 5.16 -14.19
CA LYS A 16 4.27 3.75 -13.92
C LYS A 16 5.59 3.61 -13.19
N LEU A 17 5.56 3.44 -11.86
CA LEU A 17 6.75 3.45 -11.01
C LEU A 17 6.99 2.13 -10.28
N ILE A 18 5.97 1.30 -10.09
CA ILE A 18 6.06 0.12 -9.24
C ILE A 18 6.05 -1.16 -10.08
N PRO A 19 7.02 -2.07 -9.94
CA PRO A 19 7.00 -3.36 -10.63
C PRO A 19 5.73 -4.16 -10.34
N ASN A 20 5.19 -4.81 -11.39
CA ASN A 20 4.12 -5.77 -11.23
C ASN A 20 4.70 -7.07 -10.65
N PRO A 21 4.26 -7.53 -9.46
CA PRO A 21 4.79 -8.74 -8.85
C PRO A 21 4.54 -10.01 -9.68
N ASN A 22 3.54 -9.99 -10.57
CA ASN A 22 3.22 -11.12 -11.45
C ASN A 22 3.91 -11.04 -12.83
N ALA A 23 4.51 -9.89 -13.16
CA ALA A 23 5.16 -9.64 -14.43
C ALA A 23 6.20 -8.53 -14.26
N ALA A 24 7.38 -8.84 -13.73
CA ALA A 24 8.37 -7.84 -13.32
C ALA A 24 8.84 -6.88 -14.45
N HIS A 25 8.60 -7.22 -15.71
CA HIS A 25 8.85 -6.34 -16.86
C HIS A 25 7.80 -5.24 -17.03
N ASP A 26 6.66 -5.36 -16.37
CA ASP A 26 5.57 -4.40 -16.39
C ASP A 26 5.59 -3.52 -15.14
N LEU A 27 5.48 -2.21 -15.36
CA LEU A 27 5.32 -1.23 -14.29
C LEU A 27 3.85 -0.83 -14.14
N LEU A 28 3.42 -0.74 -12.88
CA LEU A 28 2.08 -0.39 -12.44
C LEU A 28 2.03 1.11 -12.09
N LYS A 29 0.92 1.74 -12.50
CA LYS A 29 0.48 3.06 -12.03
C LYS A 29 -0.75 2.98 -11.12
N SER A 30 -1.33 1.78 -10.96
CA SER A 30 -2.50 1.55 -10.13
C SER A 30 -2.26 0.29 -9.31
N LEU A 31 -2.34 0.44 -7.99
CA LEU A 31 -2.17 -0.63 -7.03
C LEU A 31 -3.46 -0.80 -6.24
N THR A 32 -3.91 -2.03 -6.11
CA THR A 32 -5.14 -2.38 -5.38
C THR A 32 -4.81 -3.29 -4.23
N ASN A 33 -5.49 -3.10 -3.09
CA ASN A 33 -5.31 -3.92 -1.90
C ASN A 33 -3.86 -3.94 -1.38
N VAL A 34 -3.26 -2.76 -1.24
CA VAL A 34 -1.90 -2.61 -0.69
C VAL A 34 -1.94 -1.96 0.69
N ARG A 35 -0.86 -2.05 1.45
CA ARG A 35 -0.67 -1.25 2.67
C ARG A 35 0.16 -0.02 2.35
N VAL A 36 -0.23 1.12 2.91
CA VAL A 36 0.53 2.36 2.75
C VAL A 36 0.76 3.07 4.08
N ALA A 37 1.88 3.78 4.17
CA ALA A 37 2.17 4.70 5.26
C ALA A 37 2.70 6.02 4.68
N VAL A 38 2.20 7.14 5.20
CA VAL A 38 2.66 8.47 4.82
C VAL A 38 3.64 8.95 5.88
N GLU A 39 4.84 9.36 5.46
CA GLU A 39 5.85 9.97 6.32
C GLU A 39 6.44 11.20 5.62
N GLY A 40 6.17 12.38 6.17
CA GLY A 40 6.60 13.65 5.55
C GLY A 40 6.07 13.80 4.12
N ALA A 41 7.00 13.91 3.16
CA ALA A 41 6.70 14.05 1.73
C ALA A 41 6.72 12.72 0.96
N PHE A 42 6.74 11.58 1.66
CA PHE A 42 6.87 10.26 1.05
C PHE A 42 5.68 9.36 1.36
N LEU A 43 5.31 8.55 0.38
CA LEU A 43 4.38 7.43 0.51
C LEU A 43 5.17 6.13 0.45
N HIS A 44 5.13 5.38 1.54
CA HIS A 44 5.60 4.00 1.60
C HIS A 44 4.46 3.08 1.15
N ILE A 45 4.76 2.13 0.28
CA ILE A 45 3.81 1.21 -0.33
C ILE A 45 4.34 -0.21 -0.14
N ASP A 46 3.62 -1.00 0.65
CA ASP A 46 3.79 -2.43 0.81
C ASP A 46 2.79 -3.16 -0.10
N PRO A 47 3.25 -3.72 -1.24
CA PRO A 47 2.39 -4.42 -2.19
C PRO A 47 1.87 -5.76 -1.65
N GLN A 48 2.56 -6.33 -0.66
CA GLN A 48 2.21 -7.60 -0.05
C GLN A 48 1.15 -7.42 1.05
N ASN A 49 0.71 -6.18 1.32
CA ASN A 49 -0.42 -5.88 2.22
C ASN A 49 -0.27 -6.48 3.63
N GLY A 50 0.97 -6.67 4.08
CA GLY A 50 1.28 -7.28 5.37
C GLY A 50 0.92 -8.77 5.49
N GLU A 51 0.82 -9.49 4.37
CA GLU A 51 0.80 -10.96 4.37
C GLU A 51 2.00 -11.53 5.15
N PRO A 52 1.93 -12.77 5.65
CA PRO A 52 3.08 -13.40 6.29
C PRO A 52 4.15 -13.77 5.26
N ALA A 53 5.39 -13.89 5.73
CA ALA A 53 6.50 -14.29 4.86
C ALA A 53 6.28 -15.71 4.36
N HIS A 54 6.49 -15.95 3.07
CA HIS A 54 6.45 -17.31 2.55
C HIS A 54 7.73 -18.07 2.92
N VAL A 55 7.67 -19.40 2.87
CA VAL A 55 8.82 -20.26 3.20
C VAL A 55 9.99 -19.92 2.27
N GLY A 56 11.15 -19.65 2.86
CA GLY A 56 12.37 -19.27 2.14
C GLY A 56 12.47 -17.78 1.78
N GLN A 57 11.48 -16.95 2.13
CA GLN A 57 11.58 -15.50 1.97
C GLN A 57 12.56 -14.91 2.99
N THR A 58 13.58 -14.22 2.51
CA THR A 58 14.59 -13.57 3.37
C THR A 58 14.43 -12.05 3.44
N GLU A 59 13.69 -11.45 2.51
CA GLU A 59 13.56 -10.00 2.36
C GLU A 59 12.12 -9.58 2.05
N TRP A 60 11.82 -8.33 2.41
CA TRP A 60 10.54 -7.66 2.16
C TRP A 60 10.78 -6.40 1.35
N GLU A 61 10.10 -6.28 0.21
CA GLU A 61 10.17 -5.06 -0.61
C GLU A 61 9.06 -4.09 -0.23
N VAL A 62 9.46 -2.87 0.09
CA VAL A 62 8.57 -1.72 0.26
C VAL A 62 9.01 -0.65 -0.73
N TYR A 63 8.08 -0.12 -1.51
CA TYR A 63 8.37 0.96 -2.43
C TYR A 63 8.14 2.30 -1.75
N ILE A 64 9.04 3.25 -1.98
CA ILE A 64 8.94 4.61 -1.46
C ILE A 64 8.87 5.57 -2.64
N VAL A 65 7.76 6.31 -2.74
CA VAL A 65 7.56 7.31 -3.79
C VAL A 65 7.35 8.69 -3.16
N PRO A 66 7.77 9.79 -3.82
CA PRO A 66 7.40 11.11 -3.35
C PRO A 66 5.88 11.30 -3.49
N ALA A 67 5.27 11.99 -2.54
CA ALA A 67 3.82 12.23 -2.53
C ALA A 67 3.34 12.97 -3.80
N SER A 68 4.21 13.75 -4.45
CA SER A 68 3.93 14.41 -5.74
C SER A 68 3.74 13.44 -6.91
N SER A 69 4.18 12.18 -6.79
CA SER A 69 3.94 11.13 -7.79
C SER A 69 2.61 10.40 -7.59
N VAL A 70 1.85 10.73 -6.54
CA VAL A 70 0.59 10.08 -6.19
C VAL A 70 -0.58 10.92 -6.69
N GLU A 71 -1.40 10.34 -7.55
CA GLU A 71 -2.64 10.96 -8.03
C GLU A 71 -3.72 10.86 -6.95
N LYS A 72 -3.86 9.67 -6.34
CA LYS A 72 -4.94 9.36 -5.40
C LYS A 72 -4.59 8.22 -4.47
N ILE A 73 -4.99 8.35 -3.20
CA ILE A 73 -5.02 7.26 -2.22
C ILE A 73 -6.47 7.07 -1.78
N ARG A 74 -6.97 5.83 -1.85
CA ARG A 74 -8.28 5.45 -1.31
C ARG A 74 -8.06 4.46 -0.17
N TYR A 75 -8.21 4.91 1.06
CA TYR A 75 -8.16 4.02 2.22
C TYR A 75 -9.38 3.11 2.29
N ARG A 76 -9.16 1.85 2.65
CA ARG A 76 -10.25 0.94 3.00
C ARG A 76 -10.63 1.16 4.46
N VAL A 77 -11.91 1.45 4.67
CA VAL A 77 -12.50 1.51 6.00
C VAL A 77 -13.20 0.17 6.22
N PRO A 78 -12.99 -0.50 7.37
CA PRO A 78 -13.80 -1.66 7.73
C PRO A 78 -15.28 -1.28 7.62
N ALA A 79 -16.11 -2.17 7.08
CA ALA A 79 -17.55 -1.97 7.17
C ALA A 79 -17.91 -1.81 8.64
N LEU A 80 -18.63 -0.73 8.97
CA LEU A 80 -19.22 -0.61 10.31
C LEU A 80 -20.19 -1.77 10.46
N ASP A 81 -19.97 -2.61 11.46
CA ASP A 81 -20.88 -3.70 11.78
C ASP A 81 -22.18 -3.06 12.28
N PRO A 82 -23.32 -3.14 11.56
CA PRO A 82 -24.52 -2.35 11.88
C PRO A 82 -25.08 -2.64 13.28
N ILE A 83 -24.74 -3.81 13.83
CA ILE A 83 -25.23 -4.31 15.11
C ILE A 83 -24.48 -3.66 16.29
N ALA A 84 -23.25 -3.19 16.09
CA ALA A 84 -22.44 -2.58 17.14
C ALA A 84 -22.86 -1.15 17.52
N GLN A 85 -23.87 -0.57 16.85
CA GLN A 85 -24.41 0.77 17.15
C GLN A 85 -25.72 0.73 17.97
N ILE A 86 -26.19 -0.44 18.38
CA ILE A 86 -27.48 -0.62 19.07
C ILE A 86 -27.31 -0.95 20.58
N PHE A 87 -26.08 -0.88 21.11
CA PHE A 87 -25.79 -1.10 22.54
C PHE A 87 -25.00 0.06 23.14
#